data_AF-A0A1X1BI26-F1
#
_entry.id   AF-A0A1X1BI26-F1
#
_cell.length_a   1.000
_cell.length_b   1.000
_cell.length_c   1.000
_cell.angle_alpha   90.00
_cell.angle_beta   90.00
_cell.angle_gamma   90.00
#
_symmetry.space_group_name_H-M   'P 1'
#
loop_
_entity.id
_entity.type
_entity.pdbx_description
1 polymer ?
#
loop_
_entity_poly.entity_id
_entity_poly.type
_entity_poly.pdbx_seq_one_letter_code
_entity_poly.pdbx_strand_id
1 'polypeptide(L)'
;MGVLSSIAYVFVAPFRALRYKTATPQMRARIIKLGVICRKSWIFFPPLMMYQYIREKDKEMYTSELFYKNSNVENPNSFYDPSKPEGNRHWKIQHDLSLISAAANNRFN
;
A
#
# COMPACT_ATOMS: atom_id res chain seq x y z
N MET A 1 -37.15 -0.30 3.14
CA MET A 1 -36.64 -1.65 3.50
C MET A 1 -36.49 -2.44 2.18
N GLY A 2 -35.35 -2.82 1.62
CA GLY A 2 -33.98 -2.80 2.12
C GLY A 2 -33.03 -3.39 1.07
N VAL A 3 -32.60 -2.58 0.09
CA VAL A 3 -31.46 -2.95 -0.78
C VAL A 3 -30.17 -3.03 0.03
N LEU A 4 -29.99 -2.10 0.98
CA LEU A 4 -28.92 -2.15 1.99
C LEU A 4 -29.02 -3.38 2.91
N SER A 5 -30.23 -3.88 3.18
CA SER A 5 -30.45 -5.09 3.99
C SER A 5 -30.05 -6.35 3.21
N SER A 6 -30.37 -6.43 1.91
CA SER A 6 -29.97 -7.53 1.05
C SER A 6 -28.45 -7.57 0.82
N ILE A 7 -27.80 -6.42 0.62
CA ILE A 7 -26.35 -6.32 0.49
C ILE A 7 -25.67 -6.76 1.79
N ALA A 8 -26.14 -6.26 2.94
CA ALA A 8 -25.64 -6.71 4.24
C ALA A 8 -25.82 -8.23 4.44
N TYR A 9 -26.93 -8.82 3.96
CA TYR A 9 -27.15 -10.26 4.07
C TYR A 9 -26.18 -11.08 3.21
N VAL A 10 -25.86 -10.62 2.00
CA VAL A 10 -24.89 -11.26 1.10
C VAL A 10 -23.47 -11.17 1.66
N PHE A 11 -23.09 -10.02 2.24
CA PHE A 11 -21.79 -9.88 2.91
C PHE A 11 -21.69 -10.69 4.19
N VAL A 12 -22.79 -10.85 4.94
CA VAL A 12 -22.81 -11.59 6.22
C VAL A 12 -23.05 -13.10 6.02
N ALA A 13 -23.58 -13.53 4.88
CA ALA A 13 -23.77 -14.94 4.52
C ALA A 13 -22.50 -15.81 4.65
N PRO A 14 -21.32 -15.41 4.11
CA PRO A 14 -20.08 -16.17 4.32
C PRO A 14 -19.66 -16.21 5.80
N PHE A 15 -19.83 -15.11 6.54
CA PHE A 15 -19.53 -15.09 7.99
C PHE A 15 -20.49 -15.96 8.81
N ARG A 16 -21.75 -16.11 8.39
CA ARG A 16 -22.71 -17.03 9.02
C ARG A 16 -22.44 -18.49 8.65
N ALA A 17 -22.05 -18.78 7.42
CA ALA A 17 -21.69 -20.12 6.96
C ALA A 17 -20.36 -20.63 7.57
N LEU A 18 -19.43 -19.71 7.84
CA LEU A 18 -18.16 -19.98 8.53
C LEU A 18 -18.31 -20.15 10.05
N ARG A 19 -19.53 -20.12 10.61
CA ARG A 19 -19.75 -20.45 12.03
C ARG A 19 -19.27 -21.87 12.30
N TYR A 20 -18.43 -21.99 13.33
CA TYR A 20 -17.84 -23.26 13.76
C TYR A 20 -18.89 -24.37 13.97
N LYS A 21 -20.07 -24.03 14.49
CA LYS A 21 -21.15 -25.00 14.76
C LYS A 21 -21.77 -25.61 13.50
N THR A 22 -21.84 -24.89 12.39
CA THR A 22 -22.50 -25.34 11.14
C THR A 22 -21.54 -25.97 10.14
N ALA A 23 -20.22 -25.84 10.36
CA ALA A 23 -19.21 -26.38 9.45
C ALA A 23 -19.00 -27.89 9.64
N THR A 24 -18.80 -28.60 8.52
CA THR A 24 -18.45 -30.04 8.51
C THR A 24 -17.09 -30.28 9.17
N PRO A 25 -16.84 -31.45 9.77
CA PRO A 25 -15.57 -31.73 10.46
C PRO A 25 -14.35 -31.63 9.53
N GLN A 26 -14.50 -31.98 8.25
CA GLN A 26 -13.44 -31.86 7.25
C GLN A 26 -13.07 -30.40 6.96
N MET A 27 -14.06 -29.51 6.87
CA MET A 27 -13.85 -28.08 6.64
C MET A 27 -13.13 -27.43 7.83
N ARG A 28 -13.49 -27.80 9.07
CA ARG A 28 -12.79 -27.33 10.28
C ARG A 28 -11.31 -27.72 10.26
N ALA A 29 -11.00 -28.98 9.95
CA ALA A 29 -9.62 -29.45 9.86
C ALA A 29 -8.82 -28.71 8.78
N ARG A 30 -9.42 -28.40 7.63
CA ARG A 30 -8.77 -27.61 6.56
C ARG A 30 -8.48 -26.18 6.99
N ILE A 31 -9.43 -25.51 7.65
CA ILE A 31 -9.24 -24.14 8.16
C ILE A 31 -8.14 -24.10 9.22
N ILE A 32 -8.12 -25.08 10.14
CA ILE A 32 -7.05 -25.18 11.14
C ILE A 32 -5.70 -25.40 10.47
N LYS A 33 -5.60 -26.32 9.49
CA LYS A 33 -4.38 -26.54 8.70
C LYS A 33 -3.93 -25.27 7.98
N LEU A 34 -4.85 -24.53 7.38
CA LEU A 34 -4.56 -23.26 6.71
C LEU A 34 -4.05 -22.19 7.68
N GLY A 35 -4.66 -22.07 8.86
CA GLY A 35 -4.20 -21.16 9.92
C GLY A 35 -2.80 -21.52 10.43
N VAL A 36 -2.50 -22.81 10.57
CA VAL A 36 -1.15 -23.29 10.96
C VAL A 36 -0.13 -22.96 9.87
N ILE A 37 -0.47 -23.15 8.59
CA ILE A 37 0.39 -22.76 7.47
C ILE A 37 0.65 -21.26 7.50
N CYS A 38 -0.39 -20.43 7.60
CA CYS A 38 -0.26 -18.97 7.66
C CYS A 38 0.65 -18.52 8.82
N ARG A 39 0.52 -19.12 10.01
CA ARG A 39 1.39 -18.82 11.16
C ARG A 39 2.83 -19.26 10.93
N LYS A 40 3.06 -20.41 10.28
CA LYS A 40 4.41 -20.85 9.90
C LYS A 40 5.01 -19.98 8.80
N SER A 41 4.20 -19.52 7.85
CA SER A 41 4.61 -18.63 6.75
C SER A 41 5.01 -17.24 7.22
N TRP A 42 4.64 -16.83 8.44
CA TRP A 42 5.01 -15.54 9.02
C TRP A 42 6.54 -15.31 9.05
N ILE A 43 7.35 -16.37 9.13
CA ILE A 43 8.82 -16.21 9.10
C ILE A 43 9.36 -15.73 7.76
N PHE A 44 8.65 -16.03 6.66
CA PHE A 44 9.06 -15.65 5.31
C PHE A 44 8.53 -14.27 4.90
N PHE A 45 7.54 -13.74 5.63
CA PHE A 45 6.90 -12.48 5.27
C PHE A 45 7.81 -11.25 5.49
N PRO A 46 8.50 -11.08 6.64
CA PRO A 46 9.45 -9.99 6.84
C PRO A 46 10.58 -9.91 5.80
N PRO A 47 11.31 -11.00 5.46
CA PRO A 47 12.38 -10.90 4.47
C PRO A 47 11.84 -10.61 3.06
N LEU A 48 10.67 -11.14 2.70
CA LEU A 48 10.06 -10.85 1.40
C LEU A 48 9.64 -9.39 1.30
N MET A 49 9.03 -8.84 2.36
CA MET A 49 8.67 -7.42 2.42
C MET A 49 9.90 -6.51 2.40
N MET A 50 10.95 -6.85 3.15
CA MET A 50 12.19 -6.09 3.15
C MET A 50 12.85 -6.10 1.76
N TYR A 51 12.86 -7.25 1.09
CA TYR A 51 13.37 -7.37 -0.27
C TYR A 51 12.59 -6.50 -1.27
N GLN A 52 11.26 -6.52 -1.21
CA GLN A 52 10.41 -5.67 -2.04
C GLN A 52 10.66 -4.18 -1.76
N TYR A 53 10.75 -3.81 -0.49
CA TYR A 53 11.05 -2.44 -0.07
C TYR A 53 12.39 -1.93 -0.63
N ILE A 54 13.47 -2.71 -0.46
CA ILE A 54 14.79 -2.33 -0.99
C ILE A 54 14.74 -2.15 -2.50
N ARG A 55 14.09 -3.09 -3.20
CA ARG A 55 14.00 -3.07 -4.66
C ARG A 55 13.21 -1.86 -5.18
N GLU A 56 12.12 -1.50 -4.49
CA GLU A 56 11.33 -0.31 -4.84
C GLU A 56 12.14 0.97 -4.59
N LYS A 57 12.79 1.08 -3.43
CA LYS A 57 13.64 2.24 -3.10
C LYS A 57 14.79 2.44 -4.09
N ASP A 58 15.46 1.35 -4.47
CA ASP A 58 16.56 1.40 -5.43
C ASP A 58 16.07 1.89 -6.81
N LYS A 59 14.93 1.36 -7.27
CA LYS A 59 14.30 1.79 -8.52
C LYS A 59 13.92 3.29 -8.49
N GLU A 60 13.32 3.76 -7.39
CA GLU A 60 12.96 5.17 -7.23
C GLU A 60 14.19 6.08 -7.30
N MET A 61 15.27 5.74 -6.60
CA MET A 61 16.51 6.50 -6.62
C MET A 61 17.12 6.54 -8.01
N TYR A 62 17.23 5.39 -8.67
CA TYR A 62 17.73 5.30 -10.04
C TYR A 62 16.95 6.19 -11.01
N THR A 63 15.62 6.24 -10.90
CA THR A 63 14.81 7.14 -11.75
C THR A 63 15.08 8.62 -11.47
N SER A 64 15.32 9.00 -10.22
CA SER A 64 15.65 10.38 -9.85
C SER A 64 17.03 10.80 -10.39
N GLU A 65 18.01 9.89 -10.37
CA GLU A 65 19.33 10.13 -10.96
C GLU A 65 19.26 10.30 -12.47
N LEU A 66 18.48 9.45 -13.15
CA LEU A 66 18.29 9.53 -14.60
C LEU A 66 17.58 10.82 -14.98
N PHE A 67 16.61 11.25 -14.18
CA PHE A 67 15.90 12.50 -14.39
C PHE A 67 16.81 13.71 -14.17
N TYR A 68 17.64 13.71 -13.13
CA TYR A 68 18.67 14.73 -12.91
C TYR A 68 19.64 14.82 -14.09
N LYS A 69 20.20 13.69 -14.54
CA LYS A 69 21.14 13.62 -15.67
C LYS A 69 20.56 14.15 -16.98
N ASN A 70 19.26 13.95 -17.20
CA ASN A 70 18.57 14.42 -18.41
C ASN A 70 18.06 15.87 -18.29
N SER A 71 18.05 16.43 -17.08
CA SER A 71 17.64 17.81 -16.83
C SER A 71 18.83 18.75 -16.91
N ASN A 72 18.65 19.95 -17.45
CA ASN A 72 19.68 21.01 -17.42
C ASN A 72 19.73 21.76 -16.07
N VAL A 73 19.27 21.13 -14.99
CA VAL A 73 19.09 21.79 -13.68
C VAL A 73 20.30 21.48 -12.80
N GLU A 74 21.01 22.52 -12.35
CA GLU A 74 22.22 22.38 -11.52
C GLU A 74 21.92 22.00 -10.07
N ASN A 75 20.67 22.17 -9.61
CA ASN A 75 20.28 21.97 -8.21
C ASN A 75 19.74 20.53 -7.97
N PRO A 76 20.53 19.62 -7.38
CA PRO A 76 20.11 18.23 -7.14
C PRO A 76 18.97 18.12 -6.10
N ASN A 77 18.90 19.07 -5.17
CA ASN A 77 17.88 19.09 -4.11
C ASN A 77 16.46 19.24 -4.64
N SER A 78 16.27 19.70 -5.88
CA SER A 78 14.96 19.79 -6.51
C SER A 78 14.33 18.43 -6.82
N PHE A 79 15.17 17.39 -6.96
CA PHE A 79 14.75 16.03 -7.33
C PHE A 79 14.52 15.13 -6.13
N TYR A 80 15.42 15.24 -5.15
CA TYR A 80 15.34 14.52 -3.89
C TYR A 80 15.91 15.39 -2.76
N ASP A 81 15.05 15.81 -1.84
CA ASP A 81 15.44 16.69 -0.74
C ASP A 81 15.53 15.90 0.58
N PRO A 82 16.73 15.59 1.09
CA PRO A 82 16.91 14.83 2.32
C PRO A 82 16.51 15.62 3.58
N SER A 83 16.40 16.96 3.48
CA SER A 83 16.02 17.80 4.62
C SER A 83 14.53 17.65 4.99
N LYS A 84 13.71 17.17 4.06
CA LYS A 84 12.28 16.96 4.25
C LYS A 84 11.97 15.60 4.90
N PRO A 85 10.79 15.47 5.56
CA PRO A 85 10.32 14.20 6.08
C PRO A 85 10.31 13.12 5.00
N GLU A 86 10.58 11.87 5.37
CA GLU A 86 10.87 10.76 4.45
C GLU A 86 9.83 10.56 3.34
N GLY A 87 8.54 10.78 3.63
CA GLY A 87 7.45 10.70 2.65
C GLY A 87 7.39 11.84 1.62
N ASN A 88 8.03 12.98 1.89
CA ASN A 88 7.96 14.19 1.07
C ASN A 88 9.27 14.51 0.33
N ARG A 89 10.26 13.62 0.40
CA ARG A 89 11.58 13.87 -0.20
C ARG A 89 11.57 13.84 -1.72
N HIS A 90 10.67 13.06 -2.31
CA HIS A 90 10.61 12.82 -3.74
C HIS A 90 9.94 13.99 -4.49
N TRP A 91 10.56 14.46 -5.57
CA TRP A 91 10.08 15.61 -6.35
C TRP A 91 8.62 15.51 -6.79
N LYS A 92 8.17 14.31 -7.21
CA LYS A 92 6.80 14.12 -7.69
C LYS A 92 5.79 14.38 -6.58
N ILE A 93 6.06 13.89 -5.38
CA ILE A 93 5.20 14.11 -4.21
C ILE A 93 5.18 15.60 -3.86
N GLN A 94 6.34 16.27 -3.90
CA GLN A 94 6.41 17.71 -3.65
C GLN A 94 5.63 18.52 -4.70
N HIS A 95 5.69 18.10 -5.96
CA HIS A 95 4.94 18.71 -7.05
C HIS A 95 3.44 18.50 -6.88
N ASP A 96 3.00 17.26 -6.62
CA ASP A 96 1.58 16.95 -6.40
C ASP A 96 1.04 17.71 -5.18
N LEU A 97 1.80 17.79 -4.08
CA LEU A 97 1.45 18.58 -2.90
C LEU A 97 1.36 20.07 -3.21
N SER A 98 2.25 20.62 -4.06
CA SER A 98 2.20 22.04 -4.42
C SER A 98 0.95 22.36 -5.25
N LEU A 99 0.60 21.49 -6.20
CA LEU A 99 -0.64 21.58 -6.98
C LEU A 99 -1.89 21.52 -6.09
N ILE A 100 -1.95 20.55 -5.17
CA ILE A 100 -3.06 20.42 -4.22
C ILE A 100 -3.17 21.68 -3.35
N SER A 101 -2.03 22.18 -2.86
CA SER A 101 -2.01 23.38 -2.02
C SER A 101 -2.48 24.63 -2.79
N ALA A 102 -2.13 24.74 -4.07
CA ALA A 102 -2.54 25.85 -4.91
C ALA A 102 -4.04 25.79 -5.25
N ALA A 103 -4.56 24.58 -5.50
CA ALA A 103 -5.99 24.33 -5.73
C ALA A 103 -6.82 24.61 -4.46
N ALA A 104 -6.38 24.12 -3.30
CA ALA A 104 -7.08 24.33 -2.03
C ALA A 104 -7.12 25.81 -1.61
N ASN A 105 -6.06 26.57 -1.91
CA ASN A 105 -5.97 27.99 -1.57
C ASN A 105 -6.51 28.92 -2.66
N ASN A 106 -7.18 28.40 -3.69
CA ASN A 106 -7.67 29.16 -4.86
C ASN A 106 -6.62 30.10 -5.47
N ARG A 107 -5.33 29.74 -5.43
CA ARG A 107 -4.25 30.55 -6.04
C ARG A 107 -4.25 30.51 -7.57
N PHE A 108 -5.18 29.77 -8.16
CA PHE A 108 -5.41 29.68 -9.60
C PHE A 108 -6.52 30.61 -10.11
N ASN A 109 -7.15 31.40 -9.22
CA ASN A 109 -7.98 32.56 -9.59
C ASN A 109 -7.14 33.85 -9.53
#